data_AF-A0A1Y2V7I6-F1
#
_entry.id   AF-A0A1Y2V7I6-F1
#
_cell.length_a   1.000
_cell.length_b   1.000
_cell.length_c   1.000
_cell.angle_alpha   90.00
_cell.angle_beta   90.00
_cell.angle_gamma   90.00
#
_symmetry.space_group_name_H-M   'P 1'
#
loop_
_entity.id
_entity.type
_entity.pdbx_description
1 polymer ?
#
loop_
_entity_poly.entity_id
_entity_poly.type
_entity_poly.pdbx_seq_one_letter_code
_entity_poly.pdbx_strand_id
1 'polypeptide(L)'
;MTFLGFLKVFKGEKKVYNDLPSSDMESEQTLLKGNSNDILSYSKKSSKIHQVALISGRIALILLSAWGLFSLYNTATYYVAQSHNPPEKFAAPIYPSCSCGGTTVAEAKRRGCIFTPLAIAWLPPHCIDMELSNTFDKEGPGPNGEWDYWSDINKTRRLTREEVGDLADYNVTVTETAKSPGAEPPLGKLRYVAAGHVPQASPHNLHLPALSDFGDERFLPLHSVRPIPTVSELPGCVDHAQLDTHGFTAVHHATTLHESPYSSESFKDPHLLKQYLIPETVEMMKQITGCKTVITESLLLRTATWTPTDSLATHGKDVAEASELEAGFPQFIGFNPKHGGASPASKIHLDFSPNGSRTHIRKFQPDLAKAASDIIHHEDSLLAAGKDLKEAYKNSGGPRWALYSIWRPLKTVKRDPLAVIDNRSFTEKDCVPVKVQFPSLGTGTNETHLCESLLARYSEDHNWYWIDKQTSQEVLVLRFFDSDAEGNGRVAAGGTFHSSVELPGMENEAPRESLEIRCLCIW
;
A
#
# COMPACT_ATOMS: atom_id res chain seq x y z
N MET A 1 -27.75 -33.76 52.46
CA MET A 1 -26.50 -33.93 53.24
C MET A 1 -25.54 -32.82 52.83
N THR A 2 -24.98 -32.12 53.82
CA THR A 2 -23.58 -31.63 53.91
C THR A 2 -22.74 -31.49 52.60
N PHE A 3 -22.25 -30.29 52.21
CA PHE A 3 -21.11 -29.49 52.76
C PHE A 3 -19.73 -29.89 52.17
N LEU A 4 -18.70 -29.03 52.01
CA LEU A 4 -18.59 -27.55 51.96
C LEU A 4 -17.15 -27.13 51.54
N GLY A 5 -16.98 -25.96 50.89
CA GLY A 5 -15.77 -25.12 50.99
C GLY A 5 -14.54 -25.52 50.13
N PHE A 6 -13.52 -24.66 49.98
CA PHE A 6 -13.42 -23.22 50.31
C PHE A 6 -12.36 -22.53 49.42
N LEU A 7 -12.33 -21.20 49.35
CA LEU A 7 -11.47 -20.39 48.44
C LEU A 7 -10.50 -19.45 49.21
N LYS A 8 -9.43 -18.98 48.54
CA LYS A 8 -8.39 -18.01 49.01
C LYS A 8 -7.46 -18.58 50.13
N VAL A 9 -6.26 -18.03 50.38
CA VAL A 9 -5.60 -16.77 49.94
C VAL A 9 -4.18 -17.10 49.37
N PHE A 10 -3.11 -16.28 49.23
CA PHE A 10 -2.77 -14.93 49.72
C PHE A 10 -1.88 -14.10 48.72
N LYS A 11 -0.89 -13.33 49.23
CA LYS A 11 -0.04 -12.35 48.52
C LYS A 11 1.37 -12.87 48.15
N GLY A 12 2.02 -12.18 47.22
CA GLY A 12 3.49 -11.97 47.22
C GLY A 12 3.82 -10.46 47.27
N GLU A 13 4.96 -10.08 47.84
CA GLU A 13 5.44 -8.68 47.94
C GLU A 13 6.93 -8.54 47.57
N LYS A 14 7.38 -7.31 47.28
CA LYS A 14 8.67 -6.99 46.64
C LYS A 14 9.83 -6.79 47.62
N LYS A 15 11.06 -7.13 47.18
CA LYS A 15 12.34 -6.40 47.33
C LYS A 15 13.33 -7.01 46.31
N VAL A 16 13.97 -6.27 45.41
CA VAL A 16 14.99 -5.22 45.59
C VAL A 16 16.26 -5.77 46.26
N TYR A 17 17.34 -5.79 45.48
CA TYR A 17 18.73 -5.86 45.96
C TYR A 17 19.55 -4.87 45.14
N ASN A 18 20.32 -4.05 45.86
CA ASN A 18 21.36 -3.18 45.33
C ASN A 18 22.73 -3.76 45.76
N ASP A 19 23.77 -3.39 45.02
CA ASP A 19 25.15 -3.07 45.43
C ASP A 19 25.77 -3.75 46.66
N LEU A 20 26.99 -4.29 46.49
CA LEU A 20 28.17 -4.22 47.39
C LEU A 20 29.39 -4.85 46.64
N PRO A 21 30.67 -4.63 47.05
CA PRO A 21 31.74 -4.36 46.08
C PRO A 21 32.94 -5.34 46.08
N SER A 22 34.04 -4.91 45.44
CA SER A 22 35.34 -5.55 45.24
C SER A 22 36.25 -5.64 46.49
N SER A 23 37.48 -6.17 46.30
CA SER A 23 38.60 -6.43 47.26
C SER A 23 38.51 -7.76 48.05
N ASP A 24 39.59 -8.51 48.32
CA ASP A 24 40.97 -8.41 47.78
C ASP A 24 41.80 -9.72 47.82
N MET A 25 42.83 -9.75 46.96
CA MET A 25 44.15 -10.41 46.97
C MET A 25 44.55 -11.65 47.84
N GLU A 26 45.19 -12.60 47.13
CA GLU A 26 46.51 -13.24 47.40
C GLU A 26 46.76 -14.46 48.35
N SER A 27 47.94 -15.07 48.09
CA SER A 27 48.59 -16.26 48.66
C SER A 27 47.91 -17.62 48.38
N GLU A 28 48.45 -18.56 47.58
CA GLU A 28 49.79 -19.20 47.46
C GLU A 28 50.03 -20.42 48.38
N GLN A 29 50.64 -21.45 47.78
CA GLN A 29 51.56 -22.48 48.33
C GLN A 29 51.44 -22.86 49.83
N THR A 30 51.32 -24.12 50.26
CA THR A 30 51.71 -25.44 49.71
C THR A 30 50.93 -26.53 50.50
N LEU A 31 50.77 -27.79 50.09
CA LEU A 31 51.85 -28.80 49.98
C LEU A 31 51.32 -30.07 49.27
N LEU A 32 52.10 -30.64 48.35
CA LEU A 32 51.82 -31.95 47.73
C LEU A 32 52.72 -33.05 48.34
N LYS A 33 52.11 -34.11 48.89
CA LYS A 33 52.62 -35.49 49.06
C LYS A 33 51.61 -36.33 49.86
N GLY A 34 51.22 -37.54 49.46
CA GLY A 34 51.54 -38.24 48.20
C GLY A 34 50.88 -39.63 48.12
N ASN A 35 51.03 -40.27 46.95
CA ASN A 35 50.78 -41.68 46.62
C ASN A 35 49.50 -42.40 47.14
N SER A 36 48.58 -42.62 46.19
CA SER A 36 48.24 -43.94 45.63
C SER A 36 47.89 -45.13 46.54
N ASN A 37 46.86 -45.86 46.11
CA ASN A 37 46.44 -47.21 46.54
C ASN A 37 45.57 -47.32 47.80
N ASP A 38 44.47 -46.54 47.88
CA ASP A 38 43.31 -46.98 48.69
C ASP A 38 41.94 -46.47 48.19
N ILE A 39 41.66 -46.64 46.89
CA ILE A 39 40.29 -46.49 46.32
C ILE A 39 39.96 -47.71 45.46
N LEU A 40 39.87 -48.88 46.10
CA LEU A 40 39.46 -50.14 45.45
C LEU A 40 38.26 -50.82 46.16
N SER A 41 37.38 -50.03 46.77
CA SER A 41 36.09 -50.53 47.28
C SER A 41 35.03 -49.43 47.49
N TYR A 42 34.45 -48.90 46.39
CA TYR A 42 33.07 -48.41 46.47
C TYR A 42 32.17 -49.08 45.43
N SER A 43 31.04 -49.61 45.91
CA SER A 43 30.32 -50.69 45.23
C SER A 43 29.46 -50.20 44.07
N LYS A 44 29.56 -50.87 42.91
CA LYS A 44 28.55 -50.78 41.83
C LYS A 44 27.21 -51.34 42.32
N LYS A 45 26.40 -50.51 42.97
CA LYS A 45 24.96 -50.70 43.13
C LYS A 45 24.19 -49.68 42.31
N SER A 46 24.29 -49.82 40.98
CA SER A 46 23.23 -49.32 40.09
C SER A 46 21.92 -49.96 40.53
N SER A 47 21.06 -49.20 41.20
CA SER A 47 19.77 -49.72 41.65
C SER A 47 18.97 -50.23 40.45
N LYS A 48 18.37 -51.43 40.57
CA LYS A 48 17.49 -51.99 39.53
C LYS A 48 16.40 -50.99 39.11
N ILE A 49 15.95 -50.17 40.04
CA ILE A 49 14.98 -49.08 39.83
C ILE A 49 15.46 -48.09 38.76
N HIS A 50 16.73 -47.70 38.77
CA HIS A 50 17.26 -46.68 37.84
C HIS A 50 17.44 -47.25 36.41
N GLN A 51 17.85 -48.52 36.28
CA GLN A 51 17.85 -49.21 34.98
C GLN A 51 16.42 -49.40 34.45
N VAL A 52 15.46 -49.78 35.30
CA VAL A 52 14.04 -49.88 34.93
C VAL A 52 13.46 -48.52 34.52
N ALA A 53 13.83 -47.43 35.19
CA ALA A 53 13.42 -46.08 34.80
C ALA A 53 13.97 -45.64 33.43
N LEU A 54 15.24 -45.93 33.15
CA LEU A 54 15.85 -45.64 31.84
C LEU A 54 15.26 -46.51 30.71
N ILE A 55 14.91 -47.77 30.99
CA ILE A 55 14.26 -48.67 30.03
C ILE A 55 12.82 -48.23 29.77
N SER A 56 12.03 -47.93 30.81
CA SER A 56 10.65 -47.45 30.66
C SER A 56 10.56 -46.08 29.97
N GLY A 57 11.48 -45.15 30.25
CA GLY A 57 11.57 -43.88 29.52
C GLY A 57 11.87 -44.06 28.03
N ARG A 58 12.75 -45.01 27.67
CA ARG A 58 13.00 -45.36 26.26
C ARG A 58 11.80 -46.02 25.60
N ILE A 59 11.11 -46.92 26.29
CA ILE A 59 9.86 -47.54 25.80
C ILE A 59 8.78 -46.47 25.58
N ALA A 60 8.62 -45.53 26.51
CA ALA A 60 7.67 -44.42 26.36
C ALA A 60 7.99 -43.53 25.14
N LEU A 61 9.27 -43.19 24.92
CA LEU A 61 9.70 -42.47 23.72
C LEU A 61 9.41 -43.24 22.42
N ILE A 62 9.66 -44.56 22.41
CA ILE A 62 9.35 -45.41 21.25
C ILE A 62 7.84 -45.43 20.99
N LEU A 63 7.01 -45.63 22.03
CA LEU A 63 5.55 -45.62 21.92
C LEU A 63 5.00 -44.26 21.44
N LEU A 64 5.55 -43.14 21.94
CA LEU A 64 5.18 -41.80 21.47
C LEU A 64 5.60 -41.58 20.01
N SER A 65 6.78 -42.04 19.58
CA SER A 65 7.21 -41.95 18.18
C SER A 65 6.36 -42.82 17.24
N ALA A 66 5.96 -44.01 17.69
CA ALA A 66 5.03 -44.88 16.97
C ALA A 66 3.63 -44.28 16.88
N TRP A 67 3.15 -43.63 17.95
CA TRP A 67 1.89 -42.89 17.93
C TRP A 67 1.94 -41.67 17.00
N GLY A 68 3.06 -40.95 16.97
CA GLY A 68 3.31 -39.87 16.02
C GLY A 68 3.30 -40.35 14.57
N LEU A 69 3.98 -41.47 14.27
CA LEU A 69 3.95 -42.11 12.95
C LEU A 69 2.55 -42.62 12.57
N PHE A 70 1.80 -43.20 13.51
CA PHE A 70 0.41 -43.63 13.28
C PHE A 70 -0.52 -42.43 13.04
N SER A 71 -0.34 -41.33 13.77
CA SER A 71 -1.09 -40.08 13.58
C SER A 71 -0.78 -39.46 12.21
N LEU A 72 0.50 -39.39 11.81
CA LEU A 72 0.91 -38.92 10.49
C LEU A 72 0.39 -39.83 9.37
N TYR A 73 0.42 -41.16 9.55
CA TYR A 73 -0.14 -42.12 8.60
C TYR A 73 -1.66 -41.97 8.46
N ASN A 74 -2.40 -41.82 9.55
CA ASN A 74 -3.84 -41.57 9.54
C ASN A 74 -4.17 -40.21 8.90
N THR A 75 -3.35 -39.19 9.13
CA THR A 75 -3.51 -37.85 8.53
C THR A 75 -3.23 -37.89 7.02
N ALA A 76 -2.15 -38.56 6.60
CA ALA A 76 -1.80 -38.74 5.20
C ALA A 76 -2.85 -39.58 4.46
N THR A 77 -3.31 -40.70 5.05
CA THR A 77 -4.37 -41.52 4.45
C THR A 77 -5.73 -40.83 4.47
N TYR A 78 -6.03 -39.95 5.43
CA TYR A 78 -7.23 -39.08 5.40
C TYR A 78 -7.20 -38.12 4.20
N TYR A 79 -6.09 -37.40 3.99
CA TYR A 79 -5.96 -36.49 2.83
C TYR A 79 -5.91 -37.25 1.50
N VAL A 80 -5.23 -38.40 1.43
CA VAL A 80 -5.21 -39.25 0.23
C VAL A 80 -6.59 -39.85 -0.06
N ALA A 81 -7.36 -40.22 0.98
CA ALA A 81 -8.75 -40.65 0.83
C ALA A 81 -9.65 -39.51 0.32
N GLN A 82 -9.49 -38.27 0.81
CA GLN A 82 -10.17 -37.09 0.25
C GLN A 82 -9.77 -36.81 -1.20
N SER A 83 -8.53 -37.09 -1.61
CA SER A 83 -8.07 -36.87 -2.99
C SER A 83 -8.57 -37.93 -3.98
N HIS A 84 -8.90 -39.14 -3.53
CA HIS A 84 -9.39 -40.23 -4.38
C HIS A 84 -10.89 -40.49 -4.28
N ASN A 85 -11.53 -40.13 -3.17
CA ASN A 85 -12.97 -40.02 -3.05
C ASN A 85 -13.29 -38.58 -2.62
N PRO A 86 -13.55 -37.65 -3.57
CA PRO A 86 -14.19 -36.40 -3.18
C PRO A 86 -15.50 -36.77 -2.47
N PRO A 87 -15.82 -36.17 -1.30
CA PRO A 87 -17.11 -36.41 -0.68
C PRO A 87 -18.20 -36.06 -1.70
N GLU A 88 -19.26 -36.87 -1.78
CA GLU A 88 -20.44 -36.49 -2.55
C GLU A 88 -20.81 -35.06 -2.17
N LYS A 89 -21.01 -34.22 -3.18
CA LYS A 89 -21.27 -32.81 -2.96
C LYS A 89 -22.54 -32.70 -2.11
N PHE A 90 -22.37 -32.39 -0.83
CA PHE A 90 -23.31 -31.55 -0.12
C PHE A 90 -23.31 -30.21 -0.85
N ALA A 91 -24.05 -30.18 -1.94
CA ALA A 91 -24.49 -28.97 -2.57
C ALA A 91 -25.33 -28.25 -1.49
N ALA A 92 -24.72 -27.27 -0.84
CA ALA A 92 -25.45 -26.06 -0.49
C ALA A 92 -26.34 -25.74 -1.70
N PRO A 93 -27.66 -25.58 -1.53
CA PRO A 93 -28.58 -25.54 -2.65
C PRO A 93 -28.06 -24.58 -3.71
N ILE A 94 -28.02 -25.02 -4.97
CA ILE A 94 -27.59 -24.17 -6.08
C ILE A 94 -28.73 -23.18 -6.34
N TYR A 95 -28.88 -22.23 -5.43
CA TYR A 95 -29.46 -20.93 -5.70
C TYR A 95 -28.64 -20.38 -6.86
N PRO A 96 -29.21 -20.26 -8.07
CA PRO A 96 -28.44 -19.77 -9.19
C PRO A 96 -28.02 -18.33 -8.87
N SER A 97 -26.81 -17.94 -9.28
CA SER A 97 -26.26 -16.62 -8.96
C SER A 97 -27.27 -15.51 -9.24
N CYS A 98 -27.51 -14.64 -8.24
CA CYS A 98 -28.30 -13.41 -8.44
C CYS A 98 -27.53 -12.33 -9.22
N SER A 99 -26.23 -12.52 -9.46
CA SER A 99 -25.49 -11.69 -10.40
C SER A 99 -25.83 -12.11 -11.83
N CYS A 100 -26.41 -11.18 -12.61
CA CYS A 100 -26.57 -11.31 -14.06
C CYS A 100 -25.22 -11.06 -14.79
N GLY A 101 -24.13 -11.64 -14.29
CA GLY A 101 -22.78 -11.11 -14.42
C GLY A 101 -22.26 -10.91 -15.85
N GLY A 102 -22.05 -9.65 -16.22
CA GLY A 102 -21.43 -9.18 -17.45
C GLY A 102 -21.40 -7.65 -17.45
N THR A 103 -20.43 -7.03 -18.10
CA THR A 103 -20.26 -5.55 -18.10
C THR A 103 -21.25 -4.80 -18.99
N THR A 104 -22.31 -5.45 -19.48
CA THR A 104 -23.28 -4.86 -20.42
C THR A 104 -24.71 -5.37 -20.22
N VAL A 105 -25.68 -4.49 -20.48
CA VAL A 105 -27.12 -4.80 -20.56
C VAL A 105 -27.41 -5.71 -21.75
N ALA A 106 -26.68 -5.57 -22.86
CA ALA A 106 -26.72 -6.51 -23.98
C ALA A 106 -26.46 -7.96 -23.55
N GLU A 107 -25.54 -8.20 -22.61
CA GLU A 107 -25.34 -9.53 -22.01
C GLU A 107 -26.44 -9.90 -21.00
N ALA A 108 -26.90 -8.95 -20.18
CA ALA A 108 -27.98 -9.19 -19.22
C ALA A 108 -29.29 -9.63 -19.90
N LYS A 109 -29.64 -8.98 -21.00
CA LYS A 109 -30.77 -9.34 -21.88
C LYS A 109 -30.58 -10.72 -22.52
N ARG A 110 -29.37 -11.06 -23.00
CA ARG A 110 -29.06 -12.41 -23.53
C ARG A 110 -29.25 -13.51 -22.47
N ARG A 111 -29.08 -13.20 -21.19
CA ARG A 111 -29.28 -14.14 -20.07
C ARG A 111 -30.72 -14.21 -19.55
N GLY A 112 -31.66 -13.47 -20.15
CA GLY A 112 -33.06 -13.45 -19.72
C GLY A 112 -33.29 -12.77 -18.37
N CYS A 113 -32.37 -11.91 -17.94
CA CYS A 113 -32.55 -11.08 -16.75
C CYS A 113 -33.55 -9.96 -17.03
N ILE A 114 -34.16 -9.44 -15.96
CA ILE A 114 -35.18 -8.39 -16.00
C ILE A 114 -34.64 -7.17 -15.23
N PHE A 115 -34.79 -5.97 -15.78
CA PHE A 115 -34.52 -4.74 -15.04
C PHE A 115 -35.62 -4.50 -14.01
N THR A 116 -35.25 -4.35 -12.74
CA THR A 116 -36.20 -4.17 -11.64
C THR A 116 -35.98 -2.84 -10.94
N PRO A 117 -36.89 -1.85 -11.09
CA PRO A 117 -36.82 -0.54 -10.45
C PRO A 117 -36.54 -0.59 -8.94
N LEU A 118 -37.16 -1.51 -8.21
CA LEU A 118 -36.95 -1.71 -6.77
C LEU A 118 -35.48 -2.01 -6.39
N ALA A 119 -34.70 -2.59 -7.30
CA ALA A 119 -33.28 -2.91 -7.10
C ALA A 119 -32.34 -2.01 -7.94
N ILE A 120 -32.88 -1.21 -8.87
CA ILE A 120 -32.15 -0.42 -9.87
C ILE A 120 -31.09 -1.27 -10.61
N ALA A 121 -31.42 -2.53 -10.92
CA ALA A 121 -30.49 -3.52 -11.43
C ALA A 121 -31.16 -4.53 -12.38
N TRP A 122 -30.35 -5.14 -13.26
CA TRP A 122 -30.74 -6.31 -14.05
C TRP A 122 -30.53 -7.59 -13.23
N LEU A 123 -31.62 -8.25 -12.84
CA LEU A 123 -31.61 -9.44 -12.00
C LEU A 123 -32.16 -10.67 -12.74
N PRO A 124 -31.64 -11.88 -12.50
CA PRO A 124 -32.27 -13.11 -12.96
C PRO A 124 -33.67 -13.28 -12.35
N PRO A 125 -34.64 -13.87 -13.08
CA PRO A 125 -36.03 -13.97 -12.61
C PRO A 125 -36.23 -14.64 -11.24
N HIS A 126 -35.37 -15.60 -10.88
CA HIS A 126 -35.44 -16.31 -9.59
C HIS A 126 -34.88 -15.52 -8.39
N CYS A 127 -34.30 -14.34 -8.62
CA CYS A 127 -33.85 -13.40 -7.57
C CYS A 127 -34.73 -12.13 -7.51
N ILE A 128 -35.86 -12.12 -8.21
CA ILE A 128 -36.84 -11.04 -8.18
C ILE A 128 -38.07 -11.54 -7.44
N ASP A 129 -38.40 -10.93 -6.30
CA ASP A 129 -39.75 -11.02 -5.76
C ASP A 129 -40.68 -10.28 -6.73
N MET A 130 -41.40 -11.05 -7.54
CA MET A 130 -42.22 -10.53 -8.62
C MET A 130 -43.52 -9.90 -8.11
N GLU A 131 -43.99 -10.24 -6.92
CA GLU A 131 -45.16 -9.61 -6.31
C GLU A 131 -44.80 -8.26 -5.70
N LEU A 132 -43.71 -8.21 -4.94
CA LEU A 132 -43.17 -6.97 -4.37
C LEU A 132 -42.69 -6.00 -5.46
N SER A 133 -42.05 -6.50 -6.53
CA SER A 133 -41.62 -5.65 -7.65
C SER A 133 -42.81 -5.07 -8.41
N ASN A 134 -43.80 -5.89 -8.78
CA ASN A 134 -45.02 -5.40 -9.45
C ASN A 134 -45.90 -4.50 -8.57
N THR A 135 -45.72 -4.55 -7.25
CA THR A 135 -46.33 -3.61 -6.30
C THR A 135 -45.56 -2.30 -6.30
N PHE A 136 -44.24 -2.34 -6.10
CA PHE A 136 -43.37 -1.16 -6.18
C PHE A 136 -43.55 -0.40 -7.50
N ASP A 137 -43.59 -1.11 -8.63
CA ASP A 137 -43.78 -0.56 -9.98
C ASP A 137 -45.16 0.14 -10.19
N LYS A 138 -46.06 0.10 -9.20
CA LYS A 138 -47.40 0.73 -9.20
C LYS A 138 -47.62 1.74 -8.07
N GLU A 139 -46.66 1.91 -7.17
CA GLU A 139 -46.67 2.92 -6.09
C GLU A 139 -45.90 4.20 -6.51
N GLY A 140 -45.51 4.31 -7.79
CA GLY A 140 -44.87 5.48 -8.36
C GLY A 140 -45.86 6.66 -8.54
N PRO A 141 -45.38 7.91 -8.51
CA PRO A 141 -46.23 9.10 -8.53
C PRO A 141 -46.79 9.47 -9.92
N GLY A 142 -46.45 8.71 -10.97
CA GLY A 142 -46.85 8.96 -12.34
C GLY A 142 -48.25 8.44 -12.69
N PRO A 143 -48.71 8.68 -13.93
CA PRO A 143 -49.94 8.08 -14.44
C PRO A 143 -49.90 6.55 -14.31
N ASN A 144 -51.05 5.95 -13.97
CA ASN A 144 -51.21 4.51 -13.73
C ASN A 144 -50.35 3.89 -12.61
N GLY A 145 -49.70 4.72 -11.75
CA GLY A 145 -48.82 4.25 -10.67
C GLY A 145 -47.36 4.07 -11.09
N GLU A 146 -46.99 4.46 -12.31
CA GLU A 146 -45.63 4.30 -12.82
C GLU A 146 -44.62 5.25 -12.15
N TRP A 147 -43.35 4.84 -12.11
CA TRP A 147 -42.24 5.71 -11.71
C TRP A 147 -41.89 6.73 -12.80
N ASP A 148 -41.67 7.97 -12.38
CA ASP A 148 -41.47 9.11 -13.27
C ASP A 148 -39.98 9.33 -13.60
N TYR A 149 -39.50 8.56 -14.58
CA TYR A 149 -38.15 8.69 -15.13
C TYR A 149 -38.10 9.67 -16.30
N TRP A 150 -37.01 10.44 -16.39
CA TRP A 150 -36.85 11.51 -17.37
C TRP A 150 -35.45 11.49 -17.98
N SER A 151 -35.33 11.84 -19.26
CA SER A 151 -34.05 11.87 -19.99
C SER A 151 -33.08 12.96 -19.52
N ASP A 152 -33.60 14.00 -18.87
CA ASP A 152 -32.85 15.20 -18.50
C ASP A 152 -33.53 15.95 -17.34
N ILE A 153 -32.78 16.88 -16.73
CA ILE A 153 -33.22 17.66 -15.55
C ILE A 153 -34.42 18.58 -15.82
N ASN A 154 -34.63 19.02 -17.07
CA ASN A 154 -35.76 19.87 -17.46
C ASN A 154 -37.00 19.05 -17.84
N LYS A 155 -36.94 17.71 -17.73
CA LYS A 155 -38.06 16.78 -17.99
C LYS A 155 -38.61 16.88 -19.41
N THR A 156 -37.74 16.98 -20.42
CA THR A 156 -38.17 17.13 -21.83
C THR A 156 -38.79 15.86 -22.41
N ARG A 157 -38.29 14.67 -22.01
CA ARG A 157 -38.84 13.37 -22.39
C ARG A 157 -38.89 12.41 -21.20
N ARG A 158 -40.05 11.76 -21.02
CA ARG A 158 -40.25 10.66 -20.06
C ARG A 158 -39.65 9.36 -20.62
N LEU A 159 -39.05 8.53 -19.76
CA LEU A 159 -38.44 7.25 -20.12
C LEU A 159 -39.32 6.08 -19.67
N THR A 160 -39.32 4.96 -20.40
CA THR A 160 -39.90 3.69 -19.91
C THR A 160 -38.94 2.96 -18.96
N ARG A 161 -39.46 1.94 -18.25
CA ARG A 161 -38.66 1.01 -17.43
C ARG A 161 -37.50 0.39 -18.21
N GLU A 162 -37.75 -0.02 -19.45
CA GLU A 162 -36.78 -0.67 -20.33
C GLU A 162 -35.72 0.32 -20.79
N GLU A 163 -36.10 1.55 -21.15
CA GLU A 163 -35.15 2.61 -21.49
C GLU A 163 -34.22 2.95 -20.32
N VAL A 164 -34.75 2.99 -19.09
CA VAL A 164 -33.97 3.21 -17.87
C VAL A 164 -33.05 2.03 -17.56
N GLY A 165 -33.52 0.80 -17.80
CA GLY A 165 -32.67 -0.38 -17.74
C GLY A 165 -31.52 -0.34 -18.75
N ASP A 166 -31.77 0.22 -19.93
CA ASP A 166 -30.77 0.37 -21.00
C ASP A 166 -29.76 1.49 -20.75
N LEU A 167 -30.06 2.45 -19.86
CA LEU A 167 -29.07 3.41 -19.35
C LEU A 167 -27.97 2.74 -18.51
N ALA A 168 -28.16 1.50 -18.04
CA ALA A 168 -27.06 0.74 -17.43
C ALA A 168 -26.02 0.25 -18.47
N ASP A 169 -26.31 0.32 -19.78
CA ASP A 169 -25.35 0.07 -20.87
C ASP A 169 -24.69 1.36 -21.39
N TYR A 170 -25.06 2.53 -20.84
CA TYR A 170 -24.37 3.78 -21.13
C TYR A 170 -23.00 3.82 -20.46
N ASN A 171 -22.06 3.11 -21.11
CA ASN A 171 -20.79 3.73 -21.44
C ASN A 171 -21.06 5.21 -21.80
N VAL A 172 -20.53 6.13 -21.00
CA VAL A 172 -20.58 7.55 -21.33
C VAL A 172 -19.62 7.81 -22.48
N THR A 173 -20.07 7.48 -23.69
CA THR A 173 -19.59 8.10 -24.91
C THR A 173 -19.87 9.59 -24.78
N VAL A 174 -18.85 10.37 -24.44
CA VAL A 174 -18.93 11.84 -24.28
C VAL A 174 -19.09 12.47 -25.67
N THR A 175 -20.29 12.32 -26.22
CA THR A 175 -20.73 12.78 -27.53
C THR A 175 -22.02 13.58 -27.41
N GLU A 176 -23.02 13.09 -26.65
CA GLU A 176 -24.29 13.81 -26.41
C GLU A 176 -24.71 13.96 -24.95
N THR A 177 -23.80 13.78 -23.98
CA THR A 177 -23.72 14.86 -22.97
C THR A 177 -23.11 16.05 -23.69
N ALA A 178 -23.90 17.11 -23.88
CA ALA A 178 -23.37 18.33 -24.43
C ALA A 178 -22.17 18.77 -23.57
N LYS A 179 -21.00 18.94 -24.19
CA LYS A 179 -20.00 19.86 -23.65
C LYS A 179 -20.73 21.17 -23.40
N SER A 180 -20.89 21.58 -22.15
CA SER A 180 -21.17 22.98 -21.86
C SER A 180 -19.98 23.77 -22.40
N PRO A 181 -20.13 24.58 -23.48
CA PRO A 181 -19.00 25.22 -24.13
C PRO A 181 -18.59 26.45 -23.29
N GLY A 182 -17.93 26.19 -22.16
CA GLY A 182 -17.69 27.17 -21.10
C GLY A 182 -17.70 26.60 -19.67
N ALA A 183 -17.82 25.29 -19.47
CA ALA A 183 -17.47 24.70 -18.16
C ALA A 183 -15.94 24.65 -18.03
N GLU A 184 -15.36 25.66 -17.38
CA GLU A 184 -13.92 25.72 -17.10
C GLU A 184 -13.47 24.55 -16.20
N PRO A 185 -12.21 24.08 -16.31
CA PRO A 185 -11.68 23.05 -15.41
C PRO A 185 -11.70 23.56 -13.96
N PRO A 186 -11.97 22.69 -12.97
CA PRO A 186 -11.98 23.10 -11.58
C PRO A 186 -10.60 23.64 -11.17
N LEU A 187 -10.58 24.80 -10.52
CA LEU A 187 -9.35 25.44 -10.07
C LEU A 187 -8.88 24.84 -8.74
N GLY A 188 -7.75 24.14 -8.78
CA GLY A 188 -7.08 23.60 -7.60
C GLY A 188 -6.13 24.62 -6.99
N LYS A 189 -6.15 24.75 -5.66
CA LYS A 189 -5.16 25.55 -4.95
C LYS A 189 -3.84 24.79 -4.82
N LEU A 190 -2.80 25.37 -5.38
CA LEU A 190 -1.44 24.83 -5.49
C LEU A 190 -0.44 25.81 -4.85
N ARG A 191 0.62 25.30 -4.23
CA ARG A 191 1.57 26.10 -3.43
C ARG A 191 3.00 25.91 -3.90
N TYR A 192 3.55 26.96 -4.50
CA TYR A 192 4.88 26.98 -5.10
C TYR A 192 5.92 27.68 -4.22
N VAL A 193 7.19 27.32 -4.43
CA VAL A 193 8.33 28.06 -3.86
C VAL A 193 8.43 29.41 -4.57
N ALA A 194 8.11 30.47 -3.85
CA ALA A 194 8.10 31.84 -4.36
C ALA A 194 9.42 32.23 -5.06
N ALA A 195 9.32 32.97 -6.16
CA ALA A 195 10.46 33.32 -7.01
C ALA A 195 11.60 33.97 -6.19
N GLY A 196 12.82 33.45 -6.36
CA GLY A 196 14.00 33.89 -5.60
C GLY A 196 14.12 33.35 -4.17
N HIS A 197 13.05 32.81 -3.56
CA HIS A 197 13.14 32.18 -2.23
C HIS A 197 13.97 30.90 -2.25
N VAL A 198 14.65 30.61 -1.13
CA VAL A 198 15.43 29.40 -0.89
C VAL A 198 14.85 28.67 0.34
N PRO A 199 14.04 27.62 0.13
CA PRO A 199 13.39 26.88 1.20
C PRO A 199 14.37 26.33 2.24
N GLN A 200 13.99 26.43 3.52
CA GLN A 200 14.80 25.88 4.61
C GLN A 200 14.49 24.40 4.84
N ALA A 201 15.53 23.56 4.90
CA ALA A 201 15.38 22.13 5.15
C ALA A 201 14.70 21.85 6.51
N SER A 202 13.79 20.88 6.56
CA SER A 202 13.06 20.56 7.78
C SER A 202 13.96 19.83 8.81
N PRO A 203 13.89 20.16 10.10
CA PRO A 203 14.57 19.42 11.17
C PRO A 203 13.79 18.17 11.62
N HIS A 204 12.92 17.62 10.77
CA HIS A 204 12.03 16.50 11.07
C HIS A 204 12.11 15.44 9.97
N ASN A 205 12.15 14.17 10.39
CA ASN A 205 12.21 13.02 9.49
C ASN A 205 11.02 13.03 8.53
N LEU A 206 11.26 12.70 7.25
CA LEU A 206 10.29 12.64 6.16
C LEU A 206 9.59 13.98 5.80
N HIS A 207 9.95 15.10 6.44
CA HIS A 207 9.29 16.38 6.20
C HIS A 207 10.00 17.23 5.14
N LEU A 208 9.23 17.63 4.12
CA LEU A 208 9.53 18.81 3.27
C LEU A 208 9.55 20.11 4.13
N PRO A 209 10.13 21.22 3.64
CA PRO A 209 10.15 22.54 4.30
C PRO A 209 8.80 23.04 4.85
N ALA A 210 8.83 24.08 5.69
CA ALA A 210 7.65 24.63 6.31
C ALA A 210 6.68 25.22 5.27
N LEU A 211 5.38 25.30 5.56
CA LEU A 211 4.40 25.83 4.60
C LEU A 211 4.70 27.28 4.20
N SER A 212 5.36 28.04 5.08
CA SER A 212 5.89 29.39 4.83
C SER A 212 6.91 29.48 3.69
N ASP A 213 7.60 28.39 3.35
CA ASP A 213 8.52 28.34 2.19
C ASP A 213 7.79 28.22 0.84
N PHE A 214 6.48 27.93 0.86
CA PHE A 214 5.63 27.75 -0.33
C PHE A 214 4.64 28.92 -0.50
N GLY A 215 5.14 30.14 -0.30
CA GLY A 215 4.34 31.37 -0.25
C GLY A 215 3.74 31.87 -1.57
N ASP A 216 3.97 31.18 -2.70
CA ASP A 216 3.32 31.50 -3.98
C ASP A 216 2.11 30.58 -4.20
N GLU A 217 0.97 30.96 -3.62
CA GLU A 217 -0.30 30.25 -3.76
C GLU A 217 -1.00 30.61 -5.08
N ARG A 218 -1.33 29.61 -5.91
CA ARG A 218 -2.03 29.77 -7.19
C ARG A 218 -3.29 28.91 -7.24
N PHE A 219 -4.31 29.41 -7.92
CA PHE A 219 -5.47 28.63 -8.34
C PHE A 219 -5.31 28.30 -9.82
N LEU A 220 -5.07 27.03 -10.15
CA LEU A 220 -4.75 26.57 -11.51
C LEU A 220 -5.74 25.50 -11.98
N PRO A 221 -6.03 25.41 -13.30
CA PRO A 221 -6.93 24.42 -13.84
C PRO A 221 -6.41 23.00 -13.59
N LEU A 222 -7.30 22.11 -13.12
CA LEU A 222 -7.00 20.68 -12.99
C LEU A 222 -7.69 19.89 -14.09
N HIS A 223 -6.89 19.37 -15.02
CA HIS A 223 -7.33 18.50 -16.11
C HIS A 223 -7.74 17.12 -15.58
N SER A 224 -8.88 16.61 -16.02
CA SER A 224 -9.34 15.28 -15.60
C SER A 224 -8.53 14.19 -16.31
N VAL A 225 -8.12 13.17 -15.56
CA VAL A 225 -7.51 11.94 -16.09
C VAL A 225 -8.58 10.90 -16.47
N ARG A 226 -9.88 11.23 -16.39
CA ARG A 226 -10.98 10.33 -16.80
C ARG A 226 -11.16 10.30 -18.33
N PRO A 227 -11.55 9.16 -18.93
CA PRO A 227 -11.90 7.88 -18.31
C PRO A 227 -10.68 7.12 -17.77
N ILE A 228 -10.87 6.35 -16.70
CA ILE A 228 -9.79 5.53 -16.13
C ILE A 228 -9.84 4.13 -16.78
N PRO A 229 -8.82 3.69 -17.53
CA PRO A 229 -8.79 2.37 -18.14
C PRO A 229 -8.43 1.27 -17.13
N THR A 230 -8.74 0.02 -17.43
CA THR A 230 -8.09 -1.12 -16.77
C THR A 230 -6.63 -1.25 -17.20
N VAL A 231 -5.84 -2.00 -16.43
CA VAL A 231 -4.43 -2.32 -16.77
C VAL A 231 -4.29 -2.93 -18.17
N SER A 232 -5.26 -3.74 -18.60
CA SER A 232 -5.33 -4.37 -19.92
C SER A 232 -5.67 -3.41 -21.07
N GLU A 233 -6.40 -2.33 -20.79
CA GLU A 233 -6.81 -1.34 -21.80
C GLU A 233 -5.77 -0.21 -21.96
N LEU A 234 -5.01 0.07 -20.89
CA LEU A 234 -4.00 1.14 -20.84
C LEU A 234 -3.07 1.20 -22.07
N PRO A 235 -2.52 0.10 -22.62
CA PRO A 235 -1.64 0.15 -23.80
C PRO A 235 -2.33 0.59 -25.09
N GLY A 236 -3.66 0.55 -25.16
CA GLY A 236 -4.46 1.03 -26.30
C GLY A 236 -4.95 2.47 -26.15
N CYS A 237 -4.74 3.11 -25.00
CA CYS A 237 -5.28 4.43 -24.69
C CYS A 237 -4.38 5.56 -25.24
N VAL A 238 -4.82 6.22 -26.32
CA VAL A 238 -4.08 7.30 -27.00
C VAL A 238 -4.16 8.62 -26.21
N ASP A 239 -5.36 9.01 -25.77
CA ASP A 239 -5.61 10.31 -25.11
C ASP A 239 -5.51 10.25 -23.57
N HIS A 240 -4.86 9.22 -23.03
CA HIS A 240 -4.70 9.01 -21.58
C HIS A 240 -3.29 9.35 -21.11
N ALA A 241 -3.14 9.66 -19.81
CA ALA A 241 -1.82 9.88 -19.22
C ALA A 241 -1.04 8.55 -19.13
N GLN A 242 0.16 8.52 -19.70
CA GLN A 242 1.06 7.36 -19.73
C GLN A 242 2.39 7.68 -19.01
N LEU A 243 2.95 6.72 -18.28
CA LEU A 243 4.20 6.90 -17.50
C LEU A 243 5.39 7.32 -18.37
N ASP A 244 5.44 6.79 -19.60
CA ASP A 244 6.52 7.03 -20.56
C ASP A 244 6.56 8.47 -21.07
N THR A 245 5.43 9.18 -21.06
CA THR A 245 5.25 10.52 -21.63
C THR A 245 5.02 11.55 -20.55
N HIS A 246 3.99 11.36 -19.72
CA HIS A 246 3.52 12.32 -18.72
C HIS A 246 4.22 12.18 -17.35
N GLY A 247 4.88 11.04 -17.10
CA GLY A 247 5.49 10.71 -15.80
C GLY A 247 4.51 10.15 -14.76
N PHE A 248 3.23 10.08 -15.08
CA PHE A 248 2.20 9.39 -14.28
C PHE A 248 1.22 8.64 -15.19
N THR A 249 0.44 7.72 -14.62
CA THR A 249 -0.77 7.15 -15.23
C THR A 249 -1.82 6.85 -14.16
N ALA A 250 -3.06 6.58 -14.57
CA ALA A 250 -4.12 6.10 -13.70
C ALA A 250 -4.75 4.82 -14.26
N VAL A 251 -5.07 3.85 -13.41
CA VAL A 251 -5.75 2.62 -13.80
C VAL A 251 -6.81 2.19 -12.78
N HIS A 252 -7.82 1.48 -13.27
CA HIS A 252 -8.68 0.64 -12.45
C HIS A 252 -7.90 -0.61 -12.02
N HIS A 253 -7.82 -0.79 -10.71
CA HIS A 253 -7.23 -1.95 -10.05
C HIS A 253 -8.03 -2.26 -8.78
N ALA A 254 -9.09 -3.05 -8.92
CA ALA A 254 -9.70 -3.77 -7.79
C ALA A 254 -8.69 -4.75 -7.17
N THR A 255 -8.96 -5.26 -5.97
CA THR A 255 -8.02 -6.09 -5.17
C THR A 255 -8.81 -7.10 -4.37
N THR A 256 -8.21 -8.20 -3.89
CA THR A 256 -8.91 -9.16 -3.00
C THR A 256 -9.54 -8.45 -1.79
N LEU A 257 -8.90 -7.41 -1.27
CA LEU A 257 -9.40 -6.60 -0.14
C LEU A 257 -10.64 -5.72 -0.44
N HIS A 258 -11.14 -5.70 -1.68
CA HIS A 258 -12.43 -5.10 -2.04
C HIS A 258 -13.59 -6.10 -1.99
N GLU A 259 -13.33 -7.40 -1.88
CA GLU A 259 -14.35 -8.45 -1.87
C GLU A 259 -14.71 -8.90 -0.44
N SER A 260 -15.90 -9.45 -0.25
CA SER A 260 -16.32 -10.02 1.04
C SER A 260 -15.41 -11.20 1.42
N PRO A 261 -14.89 -11.28 2.67
CA PRO A 261 -15.35 -10.58 3.88
C PRO A 261 -14.58 -9.30 4.24
N TYR A 262 -13.76 -8.75 3.34
CA TYR A 262 -12.93 -7.57 3.60
C TYR A 262 -13.71 -6.24 3.51
N SER A 263 -13.08 -5.15 3.93
CA SER A 263 -13.67 -3.80 3.96
C SER A 263 -12.60 -2.70 3.87
N SER A 264 -12.99 -1.42 3.90
CA SER A 264 -12.05 -0.29 3.94
C SER A 264 -11.03 -0.37 5.09
N GLU A 265 -11.41 -0.95 6.22
CA GLU A 265 -10.52 -1.10 7.37
C GLU A 265 -9.49 -2.23 7.15
N SER A 266 -9.74 -3.17 6.24
CA SER A 266 -8.75 -4.21 5.87
C SER A 266 -7.52 -3.62 5.18
N PHE A 267 -7.60 -2.41 4.61
CA PHE A 267 -6.45 -1.67 4.07
C PHE A 267 -5.61 -0.99 5.16
N LYS A 268 -6.00 -1.09 6.44
CA LYS A 268 -5.24 -0.59 7.60
C LYS A 268 -4.52 -1.71 8.36
N ASP A 269 -4.67 -2.97 7.94
CA ASP A 269 -4.03 -4.16 8.53
C ASP A 269 -2.76 -4.56 7.75
N PRO A 270 -1.55 -4.40 8.32
CA PRO A 270 -0.29 -4.79 7.67
C PRO A 270 -0.18 -6.26 7.26
N HIS A 271 -0.89 -7.18 7.92
CA HIS A 271 -0.88 -8.59 7.56
C HIS A 271 -1.64 -8.83 6.25
N LEU A 272 -2.86 -8.29 6.14
CA LEU A 272 -3.67 -8.36 4.92
C LEU A 272 -3.03 -7.61 3.75
N LEU A 273 -2.35 -6.48 4.03
CA LEU A 273 -1.57 -5.76 3.04
C LEU A 273 -0.37 -6.58 2.51
N LYS A 274 0.37 -7.28 3.39
CA LYS A 274 1.45 -8.21 3.01
C LYS A 274 0.92 -9.43 2.25
N GLN A 275 -0.24 -9.95 2.61
CA GLN A 275 -0.80 -11.17 2.03
C GLN A 275 -1.43 -10.95 0.64
N TYR A 276 -2.14 -9.84 0.43
CA TYR A 276 -2.93 -9.61 -0.78
C TYR A 276 -2.47 -8.38 -1.58
N LEU A 277 -2.48 -7.19 -0.96
CA LEU A 277 -2.29 -5.96 -1.72
C LEU A 277 -0.88 -5.83 -2.33
N ILE A 278 0.16 -6.23 -1.60
CA ILE A 278 1.54 -6.15 -2.09
C ILE A 278 1.77 -7.06 -3.31
N PRO A 279 1.44 -8.37 -3.28
CA PRO A 279 1.52 -9.24 -4.45
C PRO A 279 0.73 -8.74 -5.66
N GLU A 280 -0.52 -8.28 -5.47
CA GLU A 280 -1.35 -7.77 -6.55
C GLU A 280 -0.78 -6.48 -7.16
N THR A 281 -0.32 -5.54 -6.32
CA THR A 281 0.32 -4.28 -6.78
C THR A 281 1.66 -4.55 -7.49
N VAL A 282 2.42 -5.55 -7.06
CA VAL A 282 3.64 -6.01 -7.74
C VAL A 282 3.33 -6.50 -9.14
N GLU A 283 2.28 -7.30 -9.32
CA GLU A 283 1.89 -7.83 -10.62
C GLU A 283 1.34 -6.73 -11.55
N MET A 284 0.51 -5.82 -11.03
CA MET A 284 0.08 -4.61 -11.74
C MET A 284 1.29 -3.80 -12.27
N MET A 285 2.28 -3.55 -11.41
CA MET A 285 3.45 -2.75 -11.79
C MET A 285 4.29 -3.44 -12.87
N LYS A 286 4.39 -4.78 -12.86
CA LYS A 286 5.01 -5.53 -13.98
C LYS A 286 4.23 -5.36 -15.28
N GLN A 287 2.89 -5.48 -15.24
CA GLN A 287 2.04 -5.36 -16.41
C GLN A 287 2.07 -3.94 -17.03
N ILE A 288 2.08 -2.90 -16.19
CA ILE A 288 2.14 -1.49 -16.64
C ILE A 288 3.54 -1.12 -17.16
N THR A 289 4.62 -1.60 -16.53
CA THR A 289 5.98 -1.11 -16.83
C THR A 289 6.82 -2.05 -17.69
N GLY A 290 6.43 -3.32 -17.83
CA GLY A 290 7.23 -4.36 -18.46
C GLY A 290 8.50 -4.78 -17.69
N CYS A 291 8.65 -4.38 -16.43
CA CYS A 291 9.81 -4.76 -15.61
C CYS A 291 9.75 -6.23 -15.17
N LYS A 292 10.91 -6.86 -14.93
CA LYS A 292 10.96 -8.25 -14.44
C LYS A 292 10.74 -8.35 -12.93
N THR A 293 11.27 -7.38 -12.19
CA THR A 293 11.31 -7.38 -10.73
C THR A 293 10.71 -6.08 -10.19
N VAL A 294 9.76 -6.21 -9.27
CA VAL A 294 9.22 -5.10 -8.46
C VAL A 294 9.51 -5.42 -7.00
N ILE A 295 10.18 -4.49 -6.32
CA ILE A 295 10.50 -4.54 -4.90
C ILE A 295 9.68 -3.45 -4.22
N THR A 296 8.62 -3.81 -3.50
CA THR A 296 7.94 -2.87 -2.62
C THR A 296 8.89 -2.50 -1.48
N GLU A 297 9.13 -1.21 -1.29
CA GLU A 297 10.07 -0.70 -0.28
C GLU A 297 9.34 -0.20 0.98
N SER A 298 8.23 0.51 0.80
CA SER A 298 7.49 1.14 1.87
C SER A 298 6.01 1.34 1.55
N LEU A 299 5.20 1.38 2.59
CA LEU A 299 3.77 1.65 2.58
C LEU A 299 3.51 2.80 3.57
N LEU A 300 3.01 3.94 3.08
CA LEU A 300 2.67 5.11 3.87
C LEU A 300 1.15 5.19 4.02
N LEU A 301 0.64 4.96 5.23
CA LEU A 301 -0.76 5.15 5.54
C LEU A 301 -1.04 6.63 5.80
N ARG A 302 -1.85 7.27 4.94
CA ARG A 302 -2.29 8.66 5.10
C ARG A 302 -3.76 8.69 5.54
N THR A 303 -3.98 8.96 6.83
CA THR A 303 -5.31 8.97 7.48
C THR A 303 -5.50 10.11 8.48
N ALA A 304 -4.48 10.92 8.77
CA ALA A 304 -4.62 12.09 9.63
C ALA A 304 -5.18 13.29 8.87
N THR A 305 -5.89 14.17 9.59
CA THR A 305 -6.18 15.53 9.13
C THR A 305 -4.89 16.34 9.02
N TRP A 306 -4.84 17.28 8.06
CA TRP A 306 -3.66 18.11 7.86
C TRP A 306 -3.35 18.98 9.10
N THR A 307 -2.08 18.98 9.50
CA THR A 307 -1.52 19.89 10.51
C THR A 307 -0.11 20.33 10.11
N PRO A 308 0.41 21.46 10.64
CA PRO A 308 1.78 21.91 10.34
C PRO A 308 2.89 20.96 10.82
N THR A 309 2.59 20.08 11.79
CA THR A 309 3.50 19.09 12.36
C THR A 309 2.71 17.83 12.64
N ASP A 310 2.70 16.90 11.68
CA ASP A 310 1.94 15.65 11.79
C ASP A 310 2.74 14.51 12.45
N SER A 311 2.12 13.33 12.47
CA SER A 311 2.61 12.09 13.06
C SER A 311 4.00 11.64 12.57
N LEU A 312 4.41 11.98 11.35
CA LEU A 312 5.70 11.58 10.80
C LEU A 312 6.87 12.33 11.42
N ALA A 313 6.62 13.48 12.07
CA ALA A 313 7.66 14.28 12.72
C ALA A 313 8.43 13.53 13.81
N THR A 314 7.92 12.40 14.31
CA THR A 314 8.59 11.51 15.27
C THR A 314 9.00 10.15 14.72
N HIS A 315 8.63 9.80 13.48
CA HIS A 315 8.91 8.48 12.92
C HIS A 315 10.42 8.22 12.82
N GLY A 316 10.86 7.07 13.36
CA GLY A 316 12.28 6.69 13.40
C GLY A 316 13.18 7.55 14.30
N LYS A 317 12.65 8.34 15.24
CA LYS A 317 13.48 9.09 16.22
C LYS A 317 14.08 8.23 17.33
N ASP A 318 13.47 7.09 17.63
CA ASP A 318 13.98 6.14 18.63
C ASP A 318 13.82 4.71 18.09
N VAL A 319 14.93 4.05 17.76
CA VAL A 319 14.95 2.68 17.24
C VAL A 319 14.77 1.62 18.35
N ALA A 320 14.86 2.00 19.63
CA ALA A 320 14.50 1.10 20.73
C ALA A 320 12.97 1.03 20.96
N GLU A 321 12.21 2.07 20.57
CA GLU A 321 10.73 2.05 20.55
C GLU A 321 10.12 1.78 19.16
N ALA A 322 10.92 1.79 18.08
CA ALA A 322 10.46 1.52 16.72
C ALA A 322 9.84 0.12 16.60
N SER A 323 8.64 0.03 16.03
CA SER A 323 7.96 -1.25 15.84
C SER A 323 8.60 -2.10 14.74
N GLU A 324 8.37 -3.42 14.76
CA GLU A 324 8.78 -4.34 13.66
C GLU A 324 8.27 -3.87 12.29
N LEU A 325 7.11 -3.22 12.28
CA LEU A 325 6.51 -2.59 11.09
C LEU A 325 7.34 -1.41 10.56
N GLU A 326 7.97 -0.64 11.44
CA GLU A 326 8.77 0.55 11.09
C GLU A 326 10.25 0.19 10.81
N ALA A 327 10.77 -0.87 11.42
CA ALA A 327 12.14 -1.35 11.20
C ALA A 327 12.27 -2.43 10.11
N GLY A 328 11.18 -3.12 9.76
CA GLY A 328 11.15 -4.24 8.82
C GLY A 328 11.06 -3.85 7.34
N PHE A 329 10.92 -4.88 6.49
CA PHE A 329 10.87 -4.73 5.03
C PHE A 329 9.67 -5.49 4.41
N PRO A 330 8.87 -4.87 3.52
CA PRO A 330 8.76 -3.42 3.32
C PRO A 330 8.37 -2.70 4.62
N GLN A 331 8.71 -1.41 4.69
CA GLN A 331 8.45 -0.55 5.85
C GLN A 331 7.01 -0.04 5.88
N PHE A 332 6.36 -0.09 7.04
CA PHE A 332 4.97 0.33 7.25
C PHE A 332 4.92 1.65 8.05
N ILE A 333 4.96 2.76 7.32
CA ILE A 333 4.98 4.13 7.85
C ILE A 333 3.55 4.60 8.15
N GLY A 334 3.32 5.17 9.34
CA GLY A 334 2.00 5.67 9.76
C GLY A 334 1.01 4.58 10.24
N PHE A 335 1.44 3.32 10.32
CA PHE A 335 0.62 2.21 10.84
C PHE A 335 0.68 2.08 12.38
N ASN A 336 1.54 2.84 13.06
CA ASN A 336 1.71 2.77 14.50
C ASN A 336 0.55 3.50 15.22
N PRO A 337 -0.30 2.80 16.01
CA PRO A 337 -1.51 3.37 16.59
C PRO A 337 -1.26 4.42 17.68
N LYS A 338 -0.02 4.57 18.18
CA LYS A 338 0.35 5.68 19.07
C LYS A 338 0.44 7.03 18.33
N HIS A 339 0.96 7.00 17.10
CA HIS A 339 1.32 8.20 16.34
C HIS A 339 0.27 8.51 15.25
N GLY A 340 -0.37 7.48 14.69
CA GLY A 340 -1.36 7.59 13.62
C GLY A 340 -0.74 7.70 12.22
N GLY A 341 -1.61 7.69 11.21
CA GLY A 341 -1.22 7.88 9.82
C GLY A 341 -0.71 9.28 9.54
N ALA A 342 -0.01 9.44 8.42
CA ALA A 342 0.43 10.74 7.91
C ALA A 342 -0.76 11.58 7.40
N SER A 343 -0.54 12.87 7.17
CA SER A 343 -1.52 13.75 6.53
C SER A 343 -1.36 13.82 4.99
N PRO A 344 -2.34 14.38 4.26
CA PRO A 344 -2.18 14.75 2.85
C PRO A 344 -1.14 15.87 2.68
N ALA A 345 -0.14 15.64 1.81
CA ALA A 345 0.95 16.59 1.61
C ALA A 345 0.55 17.75 0.68
N SER A 346 0.15 18.88 1.25
CA SER A 346 -0.32 20.10 0.55
C SER A 346 0.80 21.04 0.05
N LYS A 347 1.98 20.48 -0.19
CA LYS A 347 3.22 21.16 -0.63
C LYS A 347 3.69 20.50 -1.93
N ILE A 348 3.96 21.28 -2.97
CA ILE A 348 4.36 20.71 -4.28
C ILE A 348 5.76 20.11 -4.19
N HIS A 349 5.88 18.81 -4.46
CA HIS A 349 7.13 18.08 -4.34
C HIS A 349 7.24 16.90 -5.31
N LEU A 350 8.48 16.47 -5.52
CA LEU A 350 8.89 15.20 -6.08
C LEU A 350 9.93 14.65 -5.09
N ASP A 351 9.62 13.53 -4.43
CA ASP A 351 10.38 12.98 -3.30
C ASP A 351 11.88 12.84 -3.55
N PHE A 352 12.27 12.54 -4.79
CA PHE A 352 13.64 12.24 -5.15
C PHE A 352 14.08 13.01 -6.39
N SER A 353 15.17 13.76 -6.28
CA SER A 353 16.03 14.08 -7.43
C SER A 353 16.77 12.80 -7.89
N PRO A 354 17.46 12.81 -9.05
CA PRO A 354 18.30 11.70 -9.46
C PRO A 354 19.38 11.30 -8.43
N ASN A 355 19.94 12.27 -7.70
CA ASN A 355 20.87 12.02 -6.60
C ASN A 355 20.15 11.52 -5.34
N GLY A 356 18.92 12.01 -5.10
CA GLY A 356 18.03 11.47 -4.08
C GLY A 356 17.75 9.99 -4.28
N SER A 357 17.30 9.59 -5.47
CA SER A 357 16.99 8.20 -5.83
C SER A 357 18.16 7.26 -5.60
N ARG A 358 19.37 7.68 -6.01
CA ARG A 358 20.63 6.94 -5.80
C ARG A 358 21.04 6.83 -4.34
N THR A 359 20.73 7.85 -3.53
CA THR A 359 20.96 7.84 -2.09
C THR A 359 19.96 6.94 -1.38
N HIS A 360 18.69 7.01 -1.77
CA HIS A 360 17.57 6.25 -1.24
C HIS A 360 17.80 4.74 -1.38
N ILE A 361 18.07 4.24 -2.59
CA ILE A 361 18.36 2.79 -2.79
C ILE A 361 19.60 2.31 -2.02
N ARG A 362 20.53 3.19 -1.66
CA ARG A 362 21.74 2.85 -0.90
C ARG A 362 21.58 2.95 0.62
N LYS A 363 20.62 3.73 1.14
CA LYS A 363 20.57 4.14 2.57
C LYS A 363 19.21 4.03 3.27
N PHE A 364 18.11 3.88 2.52
CA PHE A 364 16.77 3.86 3.11
C PHE A 364 16.55 2.67 4.06
N GLN A 365 16.82 1.44 3.59
CA GLN A 365 16.68 0.21 4.36
C GLN A 365 17.65 -0.86 3.80
N PRO A 366 18.29 -1.72 4.64
CA PRO A 366 19.35 -2.65 4.19
C PRO A 366 18.96 -3.70 3.13
N ASP A 367 17.74 -4.25 3.18
CA ASP A 367 17.25 -5.21 2.19
C ASP A 367 16.90 -4.55 0.85
N LEU A 368 16.50 -3.27 0.84
CA LEU A 368 16.40 -2.49 -0.41
C LEU A 368 17.79 -2.32 -1.06
N ALA A 369 18.81 -1.94 -0.28
CA ALA A 369 20.18 -1.82 -0.78
C ALA A 369 20.76 -3.16 -1.27
N LYS A 370 20.42 -4.26 -0.59
CA LYS A 370 20.74 -5.63 -1.01
C LYS A 370 20.03 -6.02 -2.31
N ALA A 371 18.75 -5.70 -2.46
CA ALA A 371 17.97 -5.96 -3.67
C ALA A 371 18.40 -5.08 -4.87
N ALA A 372 18.92 -3.89 -4.59
CA ALA A 372 19.53 -2.97 -5.57
C ALA A 372 21.05 -3.18 -5.74
N SER A 373 21.65 -4.23 -5.17
CA SER A 373 23.11 -4.35 -5.09
C SER A 373 23.81 -4.38 -6.46
N ASP A 374 23.26 -5.06 -7.46
CA ASP A 374 23.82 -5.05 -8.83
C ASP A 374 23.77 -3.66 -9.49
N ILE A 375 22.72 -2.88 -9.23
CA ILE A 375 22.61 -1.48 -9.68
C ILE A 375 23.69 -0.63 -9.01
N ILE A 376 23.82 -0.76 -7.68
CA ILE A 376 24.76 0.01 -6.86
C ILE A 376 26.20 -0.29 -7.24
N HIS A 377 26.59 -1.58 -7.31
CA HIS A 377 27.94 -1.97 -7.73
C HIS A 377 28.28 -1.47 -9.14
N HIS A 378 27.32 -1.49 -10.06
CA HIS A 378 27.53 -1.01 -11.42
C HIS A 378 27.69 0.51 -11.48
N GLU A 379 26.82 1.28 -10.82
CA GLU A 379 26.97 2.73 -10.67
C GLU A 379 28.30 3.12 -10.01
N ASP A 380 28.66 2.47 -8.91
CA ASP A 380 29.89 2.73 -8.17
C ASP A 380 31.13 2.42 -9.02
N SER A 381 31.06 1.41 -9.92
CA SER A 381 32.13 1.12 -10.89
C SER A 381 32.29 2.21 -11.97
N LEU A 382 31.20 2.85 -12.40
CA LEU A 382 31.23 3.97 -13.35
C LEU A 382 31.80 5.23 -12.69
N LEU A 383 31.39 5.51 -11.45
CA LEU A 383 31.93 6.60 -10.64
C LEU A 383 33.42 6.42 -10.36
N ALA A 384 33.86 5.19 -10.02
CA ALA A 384 35.28 4.87 -9.84
C ALA A 384 36.10 5.00 -11.14
N ALA A 385 35.45 4.83 -12.30
CA ALA A 385 36.03 5.10 -13.62
C ALA A 385 35.94 6.58 -14.05
N GLY A 386 35.50 7.48 -13.16
CA GLY A 386 35.40 8.93 -13.42
C GLY A 386 34.29 9.33 -14.37
N LYS A 387 33.26 8.48 -14.57
CA LYS A 387 32.12 8.77 -15.45
C LYS A 387 30.97 9.43 -14.69
N ASP A 388 30.33 10.40 -15.33
CA ASP A 388 29.03 10.91 -14.88
C ASP A 388 27.94 9.85 -15.13
N LEU A 389 27.00 9.70 -14.17
CA LEU A 389 25.94 8.70 -14.26
C LEU A 389 24.77 9.13 -15.18
N LYS A 390 24.44 10.42 -15.24
CA LYS A 390 23.37 10.95 -16.11
C LYS A 390 23.75 10.78 -17.59
N GLU A 391 25.03 10.95 -17.93
CA GLU A 391 25.54 10.73 -19.28
C GLU A 391 25.82 9.24 -19.59
N ALA A 392 26.46 8.50 -18.68
CA ALA A 392 26.98 7.17 -19.00
C ALA A 392 26.04 6.00 -18.70
N TYR A 393 25.13 6.10 -17.71
CA TYR A 393 24.48 4.91 -17.14
C TYR A 393 23.63 4.13 -18.16
N LYS A 394 22.74 4.82 -18.88
CA LYS A 394 21.86 4.20 -19.91
C LYS A 394 22.63 3.37 -20.94
N ASN A 395 23.81 3.82 -21.34
CA ASN A 395 24.63 3.17 -22.37
C ASN A 395 25.73 2.24 -21.82
N SER A 396 25.73 1.99 -20.50
CA SER A 396 26.79 1.24 -19.81
C SER A 396 26.56 -0.28 -19.71
N GLY A 397 25.39 -0.77 -20.09
CA GLY A 397 24.99 -2.17 -19.91
C GLY A 397 24.54 -2.55 -18.50
N GLY A 398 24.37 -1.57 -17.60
CA GLY A 398 23.79 -1.80 -16.26
C GLY A 398 22.27 -2.06 -16.32
N PRO A 399 21.67 -2.60 -15.24
CA PRO A 399 20.23 -2.84 -15.19
C PRO A 399 19.45 -1.53 -15.27
N ARG A 400 18.43 -1.43 -16.14
CA ARG A 400 17.50 -0.28 -16.05
C ARG A 400 16.71 -0.43 -14.74
N TRP A 401 16.60 0.66 -14.01
CA TRP A 401 15.82 0.76 -12.79
C TRP A 401 15.04 2.08 -12.67
N ALA A 402 13.97 2.05 -11.88
CA ALA A 402 13.06 3.17 -11.66
C ALA A 402 12.41 3.11 -10.27
N LEU A 403 12.05 4.27 -9.72
CA LEU A 403 11.25 4.39 -8.50
C LEU A 403 9.85 4.90 -8.84
N TYR A 404 8.83 4.25 -8.29
CA TYR A 404 7.43 4.63 -8.46
C TYR A 404 6.70 4.72 -7.12
N SER A 405 5.62 5.51 -7.09
CA SER A 405 4.69 5.61 -5.97
C SER A 405 3.25 5.44 -6.45
N ILE A 406 2.52 4.49 -5.85
CA ILE A 406 1.16 4.08 -6.22
C ILE A 406 0.20 4.56 -5.13
N TRP A 407 -0.71 5.45 -5.48
CA TRP A 407 -1.63 6.10 -4.55
C TRP A 407 -3.05 5.55 -4.69
N ARG A 408 -3.47 4.76 -3.69
CA ARG A 408 -4.81 4.15 -3.57
C ARG A 408 -5.64 4.85 -2.49
N PRO A 409 -6.80 5.44 -2.79
CA PRO A 409 -7.73 5.91 -1.76
C PRO A 409 -8.31 4.75 -0.94
N LEU A 410 -8.65 5.00 0.32
CA LEU A 410 -9.39 4.02 1.15
C LEU A 410 -10.92 4.20 1.04
N LYS A 411 -11.36 5.30 0.40
CA LYS A 411 -12.75 5.72 0.19
C LYS A 411 -12.78 6.71 -0.98
N THR A 412 -13.96 6.99 -1.55
CA THR A 412 -14.10 7.98 -2.63
C THR A 412 -13.64 9.36 -2.17
N VAL A 413 -12.67 9.92 -2.89
CA VAL A 413 -12.04 11.22 -2.58
C VAL A 413 -12.93 12.36 -3.06
N LYS A 414 -13.10 13.39 -2.22
CA LYS A 414 -13.77 14.65 -2.58
C LYS A 414 -12.94 15.85 -2.17
N ARG A 415 -12.51 15.88 -0.90
CA ARG A 415 -11.54 16.83 -0.38
C ARG A 415 -10.12 16.27 -0.49
N ASP A 416 -9.15 17.18 -0.47
CA ASP A 416 -7.71 16.89 -0.45
C ASP A 416 -7.22 15.94 -1.58
N PRO A 417 -7.76 16.00 -2.82
CA PRO A 417 -7.33 15.11 -3.90
C PRO A 417 -5.86 15.31 -4.25
N LEU A 418 -5.26 14.25 -4.80
CA LEU A 418 -3.90 14.26 -5.31
C LEU A 418 -3.91 14.80 -6.74
N ALA A 419 -3.23 15.92 -6.96
CA ALA A 419 -2.92 16.45 -8.28
C ALA A 419 -1.45 16.14 -8.63
N VAL A 420 -1.21 15.92 -9.92
CA VAL A 420 0.10 15.58 -10.52
C VAL A 420 0.36 16.48 -11.72
N ILE A 421 1.61 16.83 -11.98
CA ILE A 421 1.97 17.63 -13.16
C ILE A 421 2.38 16.72 -14.34
N ASP A 422 2.14 17.16 -15.58
CA ASP A 422 2.77 16.56 -16.75
C ASP A 422 4.28 16.86 -16.75
N ASN A 423 5.13 15.82 -16.75
CA ASN A 423 6.60 15.92 -16.84
C ASN A 423 7.11 16.68 -18.07
N ARG A 424 6.30 16.82 -19.12
CA ARG A 424 6.62 17.60 -20.33
C ARG A 424 6.35 19.10 -20.17
N SER A 425 5.66 19.49 -19.09
CA SER A 425 5.14 20.85 -18.88
C SER A 425 5.96 21.70 -17.88
N PHE A 426 7.09 21.18 -17.40
CA PHE A 426 8.04 21.92 -16.54
C PHE A 426 9.49 21.69 -16.98
N THR A 427 10.40 22.53 -16.50
CA THR A 427 11.82 22.55 -16.89
C THR A 427 12.76 22.47 -15.68
N GLU A 428 14.05 22.25 -15.91
CA GLU A 428 15.08 22.25 -14.85
C GLU A 428 15.17 23.61 -14.10
N LYS A 429 14.59 24.70 -14.63
CA LYS A 429 14.51 26.01 -13.95
C LYS A 429 13.44 26.06 -12.85
N ASP A 430 12.42 25.22 -12.99
CA ASP A 430 11.26 25.16 -12.12
C ASP A 430 11.54 24.24 -10.93
N CYS A 431 12.49 23.32 -11.07
CA CYS A 431 13.03 22.46 -10.03
C CYS A 431 13.85 23.24 -8.98
N VAL A 432 13.46 23.15 -7.71
CA VAL A 432 14.21 23.66 -6.55
C VAL A 432 14.69 22.47 -5.71
N PRO A 433 15.99 22.12 -5.70
CA PRO A 433 16.48 21.02 -4.89
C PRO A 433 16.48 21.39 -3.41
N VAL A 434 16.07 20.44 -2.56
CA VAL A 434 16.06 20.57 -1.10
C VAL A 434 16.51 19.26 -0.45
N LYS A 435 17.14 19.34 0.73
CA LYS A 435 17.47 18.16 1.52
C LYS A 435 16.33 17.83 2.49
N VAL A 436 15.92 16.56 2.52
CA VAL A 436 14.95 16.00 3.47
C VAL A 436 15.68 14.93 4.30
N GLN A 437 15.42 14.91 5.61
CA GLN A 437 16.02 13.94 6.52
C GLN A 437 15.21 12.63 6.51
N PHE A 438 15.87 11.50 6.26
CA PHE A 438 15.28 10.16 6.28
C PHE A 438 15.94 9.33 7.40
N PRO A 439 15.17 8.55 8.18
CA PRO A 439 15.74 7.65 9.18
C PRO A 439 16.25 6.36 8.54
N SER A 440 17.46 5.92 8.91
CA SER A 440 18.13 4.74 8.36
C SER A 440 17.68 3.46 9.09
N LEU A 441 16.38 3.16 9.04
CA LEU A 441 15.78 2.07 9.82
C LEU A 441 16.15 0.67 9.31
N GLY A 442 15.94 -0.35 10.15
CA GLY A 442 16.39 -1.73 9.90
C GLY A 442 17.89 -1.97 10.13
N THR A 443 18.70 -0.92 10.33
CA THR A 443 20.13 -1.01 10.66
C THR A 443 20.43 -1.36 12.13
N GLY A 444 19.45 -1.15 13.02
CA GLY A 444 19.66 -1.20 14.48
C GLY A 444 20.32 0.07 15.06
N THR A 445 20.42 1.15 14.29
CA THR A 445 21.04 2.43 14.72
C THR A 445 20.07 3.60 14.58
N ASN A 446 20.18 4.62 15.44
CA ASN A 446 19.46 5.90 15.31
C ASN A 446 20.06 6.81 14.22
N GLU A 447 20.65 6.24 13.16
CA GLU A 447 21.24 7.03 12.07
C GLU A 447 20.14 7.65 11.18
N THR A 448 20.47 8.81 10.61
CA THR A 448 19.65 9.47 9.59
C THR A 448 20.53 9.90 8.43
N HIS A 449 19.95 9.99 7.23
CA HIS A 449 20.64 10.47 6.05
C HIS A 449 19.83 11.57 5.36
N LEU A 450 20.53 12.48 4.67
CA LEU A 450 19.88 13.48 3.83
C LEU A 450 19.64 12.90 2.45
N CYS A 451 18.39 12.76 2.07
CA CYS A 451 17.99 12.56 0.68
C CYS A 451 17.75 13.92 0.01
N GLU A 452 17.84 13.98 -1.32
CA GLU A 452 17.53 15.19 -2.08
C GLU A 452 16.18 15.05 -2.78
N SER A 453 15.24 15.90 -2.41
CA SER A 453 13.93 16.05 -3.04
C SER A 453 13.93 17.27 -3.95
N LEU A 454 12.97 17.35 -4.86
CA LEU A 454 12.71 18.55 -5.66
C LEU A 454 11.39 19.19 -5.22
N LEU A 455 11.35 20.52 -5.20
CA LEU A 455 10.14 21.34 -5.07
C LEU A 455 9.93 22.13 -6.37
N ALA A 456 8.75 22.70 -6.59
CA ALA A 456 8.45 23.49 -7.79
C ALA A 456 8.41 25.01 -7.53
N ARG A 457 8.92 25.78 -8.49
CA ARG A 457 8.52 27.18 -8.76
C ARG A 457 7.32 27.20 -9.69
N TYR A 458 6.64 28.34 -9.81
CA TYR A 458 5.56 28.50 -10.79
C TYR A 458 6.11 28.84 -12.19
N SER A 459 5.60 28.14 -13.22
CA SER A 459 5.64 28.56 -14.63
C SER A 459 4.21 28.55 -15.20
N GLU A 460 3.97 29.38 -16.21
CA GLU A 460 2.68 29.46 -16.92
C GLU A 460 2.39 28.19 -17.75
N ASP A 461 3.44 27.45 -18.14
CA ASP A 461 3.34 26.19 -18.90
C ASP A 461 2.79 25.01 -18.07
N HIS A 462 2.68 25.13 -16.74
CA HIS A 462 2.41 24.02 -15.82
C HIS A 462 1.01 23.40 -15.97
N ASN A 463 0.93 22.20 -16.56
CA ASN A 463 -0.31 21.47 -16.77
C ASN A 463 -0.57 20.45 -15.66
N TRP A 464 -1.61 20.68 -14.85
CA TRP A 464 -1.97 19.84 -13.70
C TRP A 464 -3.14 18.92 -13.97
N TYR A 465 -3.03 17.69 -13.46
CA TYR A 465 -3.97 16.60 -13.70
C TYR A 465 -4.46 15.98 -12.39
N TRP A 466 -5.69 15.50 -12.37
CA TRP A 466 -6.30 14.83 -11.21
C TRP A 466 -7.42 13.85 -11.62
N ILE A 467 -7.91 13.05 -10.66
CA ILE A 467 -9.07 12.17 -10.85
C ILE A 467 -10.25 12.72 -10.03
N ASP A 468 -11.27 13.25 -10.71
CA ASP A 468 -12.54 13.61 -10.06
C ASP A 468 -13.16 12.38 -9.40
N LYS A 469 -13.54 12.52 -8.13
CA LYS A 469 -14.16 11.46 -7.32
C LYS A 469 -13.36 10.14 -7.34
N GLN A 470 -12.03 10.20 -7.21
CA GLN A 470 -11.16 9.01 -7.19
C GLN A 470 -11.67 7.97 -6.18
N THR A 471 -12.07 6.80 -6.65
CA THR A 471 -12.56 5.67 -5.84
C THR A 471 -11.41 4.85 -5.27
N SER A 472 -11.68 3.95 -4.32
CA SER A 472 -10.66 3.04 -3.76
C SER A 472 -10.13 2.00 -4.76
N GLN A 473 -10.85 1.78 -5.87
CA GLN A 473 -10.48 0.89 -6.97
C GLN A 473 -9.68 1.59 -8.07
N GLU A 474 -9.49 2.91 -8.01
CA GLU A 474 -8.71 3.69 -8.98
C GLU A 474 -7.38 4.11 -8.35
N VAL A 475 -6.25 3.70 -8.94
CA VAL A 475 -4.92 4.06 -8.46
C VAL A 475 -4.23 5.03 -9.42
N LEU A 476 -3.51 6.00 -8.84
CA LEU A 476 -2.62 6.88 -9.58
C LEU A 476 -1.18 6.38 -9.37
N VAL A 477 -0.47 6.08 -10.45
CA VAL A 477 0.92 5.62 -10.44
C VAL A 477 1.81 6.77 -10.88
N LEU A 478 2.70 7.23 -10.02
CA LEU A 478 3.63 8.33 -10.25
C LEU A 478 5.03 7.76 -10.42
N ARG A 479 5.79 8.22 -11.42
CA ARG A 479 7.24 8.03 -11.47
C ARG A 479 7.93 9.06 -10.59
N PHE A 480 8.85 8.60 -9.75
CA PHE A 480 9.83 9.47 -9.09
C PHE A 480 11.15 9.53 -9.88
N PHE A 481 11.60 8.41 -10.44
CA PHE A 481 12.87 8.33 -11.19
C PHE A 481 12.84 7.17 -12.19
N ASP A 482 13.54 7.29 -13.32
CA ASP A 482 13.83 6.20 -14.27
C ASP A 482 15.18 6.45 -14.94
N SER A 483 16.11 5.51 -14.77
CA SER A 483 17.48 5.60 -15.28
C SER A 483 17.57 5.65 -16.82
N ASP A 484 16.56 5.17 -17.54
CA ASP A 484 16.49 5.36 -19.00
C ASP A 484 16.04 6.78 -19.35
N ALA A 485 15.05 7.31 -18.62
CA ALA A 485 14.55 8.68 -18.79
C ALA A 485 15.63 9.72 -18.46
N GLU A 486 16.45 9.48 -17.45
CA GLU A 486 17.64 10.28 -17.14
C GLU A 486 18.63 10.32 -18.32
N GLY A 487 19.01 9.15 -18.85
CA GLY A 487 19.93 9.05 -19.99
C GLY A 487 19.34 9.51 -21.33
N ASN A 488 18.02 9.71 -21.39
CA ASN A 488 17.33 10.42 -22.48
C ASN A 488 17.34 11.96 -22.28
N GLY A 489 17.99 12.46 -21.23
CA GLY A 489 18.08 13.90 -20.92
C GLY A 489 16.80 14.51 -20.34
N ARG A 490 15.84 13.71 -19.85
CA ARG A 490 14.59 14.25 -19.31
C ARG A 490 14.77 14.97 -17.98
N VAL A 491 14.03 16.07 -17.83
CA VAL A 491 13.93 16.87 -16.61
C VAL A 491 13.59 15.96 -15.42
N ALA A 492 14.32 16.11 -14.32
CA ALA A 492 14.17 15.30 -13.10
C ALA A 492 14.13 13.76 -13.35
N ALA A 493 14.88 13.25 -14.33
CA ALA A 493 14.85 11.83 -14.74
C ALA A 493 13.44 11.30 -15.06
N GLY A 494 12.58 12.17 -15.59
CA GLY A 494 11.18 11.85 -15.93
C GLY A 494 10.22 11.79 -14.74
N GLY A 495 10.67 12.12 -13.52
CA GLY A 495 9.80 12.19 -12.34
C GLY A 495 8.73 13.29 -12.45
N THR A 496 7.64 13.16 -11.69
CA THR A 496 6.54 14.15 -11.67
C THR A 496 6.38 14.82 -10.30
N PHE A 497 6.15 16.14 -10.30
CA PHE A 497 5.71 16.87 -9.12
C PHE A 497 4.24 16.54 -8.79
N HIS A 498 3.95 16.44 -7.50
CA HIS A 498 2.60 16.20 -7.01
C HIS A 498 2.30 17.00 -5.74
N SER A 499 1.02 17.17 -5.44
CA SER A 499 0.51 17.81 -4.23
C SER A 499 -0.89 17.31 -3.93
N SER A 500 -1.25 17.21 -2.65
CA SER A 500 -2.65 17.35 -2.26
C SER A 500 -3.09 18.80 -2.53
N VAL A 501 -4.29 19.00 -3.06
CA VAL A 501 -4.80 20.34 -3.43
C VAL A 501 -6.12 20.65 -2.73
N GLU A 502 -6.32 21.90 -2.33
CA GLU A 502 -7.62 22.38 -1.86
C GLU A 502 -8.50 22.71 -3.07
N LEU A 503 -9.73 22.18 -3.08
CA LEU A 503 -10.77 22.54 -4.06
C LEU A 503 -11.79 23.47 -3.39
N PRO A 504 -12.06 24.66 -3.96
CA PRO A 504 -13.07 25.58 -3.42
C PRO A 504 -14.44 24.91 -3.27
N GLY A 505 -15.05 25.04 -2.09
CA GLY A 505 -16.36 24.49 -1.75
C GLY A 505 -16.33 23.03 -1.26
N MET A 506 -15.17 22.35 -1.25
CA MET A 506 -15.03 20.98 -0.73
C MET A 506 -14.47 20.93 0.70
N GLU A 507 -14.24 22.06 1.36
CA GLU A 507 -13.51 22.18 2.63
C GLU A 507 -14.16 21.37 3.76
N ASN A 508 -15.49 21.25 3.73
CA ASN A 508 -16.32 20.54 4.72
C ASN A 508 -16.51 19.04 4.41
N GLU A 509 -16.07 18.55 3.25
CA GLU A 509 -16.13 17.11 2.93
C GLU A 509 -15.07 16.33 3.71
N ALA A 510 -15.22 14.99 3.76
CA ALA A 510 -14.29 14.14 4.48
C ALA A 510 -12.88 14.20 3.86
N PRO A 511 -11.80 14.30 4.68
CA PRO A 511 -10.42 14.30 4.18
C PRO A 511 -10.09 13.05 3.37
N ARG A 512 -9.16 13.18 2.43
CA ARG A 512 -8.55 12.04 1.73
C ARG A 512 -7.92 11.08 2.75
N GLU A 513 -8.41 9.84 2.78
CA GLU A 513 -7.68 8.70 3.32
C GLU A 513 -7.09 7.92 2.15
N SER A 514 -5.79 7.65 2.17
CA SER A 514 -5.14 6.87 1.12
C SER A 514 -3.92 6.10 1.63
N LEU A 515 -3.69 4.95 1.02
CA LEU A 515 -2.45 4.20 1.13
C LEU A 515 -1.55 4.54 -0.06
N GLU A 516 -0.32 4.95 0.22
CA GLU A 516 0.73 5.16 -0.75
C GLU A 516 1.71 3.99 -0.68
N ILE A 517 1.98 3.34 -1.81
CA ILE A 517 2.87 2.17 -1.91
C ILE A 517 4.05 2.56 -2.81
N ARG A 518 5.27 2.53 -2.28
CA ARG A 518 6.48 2.86 -3.04
C ARG A 518 7.19 1.59 -3.48
N CYS A 519 7.76 1.58 -4.69
CA CYS A 519 8.50 0.44 -5.20
C CYS A 519 9.66 0.80 -6.13
N LEU A 520 10.69 -0.05 -6.08
CA LEU A 520 11.80 -0.13 -7.03
C LEU A 520 11.45 -1.15 -8.11
N CYS A 521 11.44 -0.73 -9.38
CA CYS A 521 11.25 -1.59 -10.55
C CYS A 521 12.59 -1.80 -11.27
N ILE A 522 12.87 -3.02 -11.71
CA ILE A 522 14.11 -3.40 -12.41
C ILE A 522 13.76 -4.26 -13.64
N TRP A 523 14.35 -3.93 -14.79
CA TRP A 523 14.10 -4.58 -16.08
C TRP A 523 15.21 -5.57 -16.45
#